data_AF-A0A7V3I5W2-F1
#
_entry.id   AF-A0A7V3I5W2-F1
#
_cell.length_a   1.000
_cell.length_b   1.000
_cell.length_c   1.000
_cell.angle_alpha   90.00
_cell.angle_beta   90.00
_cell.angle_gamma   90.00
#
_symmetry.space_group_name_H-M   'P 1'
#
loop_
_entity.id
_entity.type
_entity.pdbx_description
1 polymer ?
#
loop_
_entity_poly.entity_id
_entity_poly.type
_entity_poly.pdbx_seq_one_letter_code
_entity_poly.pdbx_strand_id
1 'polypeptide(L)'
;MARRKAKSGLMDLLVLAPVLALVFVGVWLVYDSSYARAAESAMTGKDPWYYAKYQIAYALIGLIVMAAMSRVRLSTLRKAAPWLMAASILMLILVLVPGIGHGANGARRWFRIWRLSVQPSEIAKIALVLYLAGFLSQGKSVVHRIGVRWILPGVAAGATVLLILIEPDMGTAFAVALMCFAMLFGAGVKKWQIAALGALGALAAWAAVLLEPYRMERIRVWLDPWKYRYDEGYQIVHSLIALGTGGLAGVGLCEGREKMFTPEAHTDMIFATLGEECGLFVCLGLLTLFAFFVYKGLDVAGRATNVYGNLVALGITS
;
A
#
# COMPACT_ATOMS: atom_id res chain seq x y z
N MET A 1 -17.36 -36.72 -10.31
CA MET A 1 -16.49 -35.60 -10.74
C MET A 1 -17.30 -34.64 -11.61
N ALA A 2 -17.92 -33.62 -11.03
CA ALA A 2 -18.60 -32.57 -11.79
C ALA A 2 -17.62 -31.40 -12.00
N ARG A 3 -17.04 -31.30 -13.20
CA ARG A 3 -16.34 -30.08 -13.65
C ARG A 3 -17.37 -28.94 -13.70
N ARG A 4 -17.39 -28.12 -12.65
CA ARG A 4 -18.11 -26.84 -12.67
C ARG A 4 -17.50 -26.00 -13.79
N LYS A 5 -18.21 -25.87 -14.91
CA LYS A 5 -17.90 -24.89 -15.96
C LYS A 5 -17.80 -23.53 -15.27
N ALA A 6 -16.59 -22.96 -15.17
CA ALA A 6 -16.41 -21.60 -14.72
C ALA A 6 -17.20 -20.69 -15.67
N LYS A 7 -18.24 -20.02 -15.16
CA LYS A 7 -18.94 -18.97 -15.89
C LYS A 7 -17.90 -17.89 -16.21
N SER A 8 -17.40 -17.89 -17.43
CA SER A 8 -16.57 -16.83 -17.97
C SER A 8 -17.43 -15.56 -18.12
N GLY A 9 -17.06 -14.48 -17.44
CA GLY A 9 -17.50 -13.13 -17.81
C GLY A 9 -17.91 -12.19 -16.68
N LEU A 10 -18.24 -12.70 -15.49
CA LEU A 10 -18.58 -11.84 -14.35
C LEU A 10 -17.33 -11.67 -13.49
N MET A 11 -16.85 -10.43 -13.33
CA MET A 11 -15.93 -10.08 -12.23
C MET A 11 -16.53 -10.69 -10.95
N ASP A 12 -15.70 -11.39 -10.16
CA ASP A 12 -16.18 -12.02 -8.93
C ASP A 12 -16.77 -10.90 -8.06
N LEU A 13 -18.11 -10.84 -7.99
CA LEU A 13 -18.84 -9.77 -7.32
C LEU A 13 -18.43 -9.68 -5.84
N LEU A 14 -18.00 -10.81 -5.28
CA LEU A 14 -17.50 -10.91 -3.92
C LEU A 14 -16.13 -10.24 -3.73
N VAL A 15 -15.39 -9.94 -4.79
CA VAL A 15 -14.18 -9.10 -4.76
C VAL A 15 -14.52 -7.65 -5.10
N LEU A 16 -15.37 -7.44 -6.11
CA LEU A 16 -15.71 -6.09 -6.58
C LEU A 16 -16.52 -5.29 -5.55
N ALA A 17 -17.50 -5.91 -4.90
CA ALA A 17 -18.37 -5.21 -3.95
C ALA A 17 -17.60 -4.63 -2.75
N PRO A 18 -16.68 -5.38 -2.08
CA PRO A 18 -15.82 -4.81 -1.05
C PRO A 18 -14.95 -3.65 -1.55
N VAL A 19 -14.37 -3.76 -2.76
CA VAL A 19 -13.55 -2.67 -3.34
C VAL A 19 -14.38 -1.41 -3.53
N LEU A 20 -15.57 -1.51 -4.12
CA LEU A 20 -16.46 -0.36 -4.34
C LEU A 20 -16.91 0.26 -3.01
N ALA A 21 -17.24 -0.56 -2.02
CA ALA A 21 -17.61 -0.10 -0.68
C ALA A 21 -16.44 0.62 0.00
N LEU A 22 -15.23 0.07 -0.05
CA LEU A 22 -14.02 0.70 0.51
C LEU A 22 -13.68 2.01 -0.19
N VAL A 23 -13.80 2.09 -1.52
CA VAL A 23 -13.59 3.33 -2.28
C VAL A 23 -14.61 4.38 -1.88
N PHE A 24 -15.89 4.01 -1.76
CA PHE A 24 -16.94 4.94 -1.33
C PHE A 24 -16.68 5.48 0.08
N VAL A 25 -16.41 4.58 1.05
CA VAL A 25 -16.08 4.96 2.43
C VAL A 25 -14.83 5.84 2.47
N GLY A 26 -13.80 5.51 1.69
CA GLY A 26 -12.57 6.32 1.62
C GLY A 26 -12.79 7.73 1.07
N VAL A 27 -13.58 7.89 0.01
CA VAL A 27 -13.96 9.21 -0.52
C VAL A 27 -14.72 10.02 0.53
N TRP A 28 -15.67 9.38 1.20
CA TRP A 28 -16.46 10.02 2.26
C TRP A 28 -15.59 10.46 3.44
N LEU A 29 -14.67 9.60 3.90
CA LEU A 29 -13.74 9.92 4.97
C LEU A 29 -12.79 11.07 4.62
N VAL A 30 -12.31 11.16 3.37
CA VAL A 30 -11.47 12.28 2.94
C VAL A 30 -12.26 13.58 2.98
N TYR A 31 -13.54 13.56 2.60
CA TYR A 31 -14.39 14.74 2.73
C TYR A 31 -14.55 15.15 4.20
N ASP A 32 -14.96 14.24 5.08
CA ASP A 32 -15.20 14.55 6.49
C ASP A 32 -13.93 15.04 7.23
N SER A 33 -12.80 14.38 7.01
CA SER A 33 -11.55 14.74 7.69
C SER A 33 -10.91 16.03 7.17
N SER A 34 -11.31 16.53 5.99
CA SER A 34 -10.68 17.70 5.35
C SER A 34 -11.58 18.92 5.20
N TYR A 35 -12.91 18.81 5.31
CA TYR A 35 -13.83 19.91 4.98
C TYR A 35 -13.54 21.18 5.80
N ALA A 36 -13.26 21.03 7.10
CA ALA A 36 -13.02 22.16 8.00
C ALA A 36 -11.75 22.92 7.60
N ARG A 37 -10.63 22.20 7.41
CA ARG A 37 -9.35 22.80 7.00
C ARG A 37 -9.42 23.38 5.59
N ALA A 38 -10.18 22.75 4.69
CA ALA A 38 -10.37 23.22 3.32
C ALA A 38 -11.25 24.49 3.23
N ALA A 39 -12.23 24.64 4.14
CA ALA A 39 -13.06 25.84 4.23
C ALA A 39 -12.28 27.06 4.74
N GLU A 40 -11.30 26.85 5.62
CA GLU A 40 -10.52 27.94 6.22
C GLU A 40 -9.30 28.34 5.40
N SER A 41 -8.74 27.41 4.62
CA SER A 41 -7.51 27.66 3.85
C SER A 41 -7.74 28.56 2.63
N ALA A 42 -6.93 29.61 2.52
CA ALA A 42 -6.91 30.46 1.32
C ALA A 42 -6.35 29.70 0.09
N MET A 43 -5.48 28.71 0.29
CA MET A 43 -4.87 27.92 -0.79
C MET A 43 -5.85 27.00 -1.51
N THR A 44 -6.93 26.59 -0.84
CA THR A 44 -8.02 25.77 -1.41
C THR A 44 -9.13 26.64 -2.00
N GLY A 45 -8.98 27.96 -2.00
CA GLY A 45 -10.04 28.90 -2.40
C GLY A 45 -11.23 28.90 -1.43
N LYS A 46 -11.03 28.44 -0.18
CA LYS A 46 -12.08 28.25 0.83
C LYS A 46 -13.20 27.31 0.39
N ASP A 47 -12.91 26.38 -0.53
CA ASP A 47 -13.86 25.38 -0.99
C ASP A 47 -13.79 24.13 -0.10
N PRO A 48 -14.83 23.81 0.70
CA PRO A 48 -14.84 22.64 1.57
C PRO A 48 -14.73 21.32 0.80
N TRP A 49 -15.10 21.31 -0.48
CA TRP A 49 -15.06 20.12 -1.33
C TRP A 49 -13.74 19.92 -2.05
N TYR A 50 -12.75 20.80 -1.85
CA TYR A 50 -11.51 20.82 -2.61
C TYR A 50 -10.85 19.43 -2.66
N TYR A 51 -10.51 18.84 -1.51
CA TYR A 51 -9.85 17.52 -1.45
C TYR A 51 -10.76 16.38 -1.91
N ALA A 52 -12.05 16.44 -1.57
CA ALA A 52 -13.03 15.43 -2.00
C ALA A 52 -13.16 15.37 -3.54
N LYS A 53 -13.11 16.52 -4.23
CA LYS A 53 -13.14 16.57 -5.71
C LYS A 53 -11.92 15.86 -6.32
N TYR A 54 -10.72 16.05 -5.75
CA TYR A 54 -9.53 15.31 -6.18
C TYR A 54 -9.68 13.82 -5.90
N GLN A 55 -10.16 13.45 -4.72
CA GLN A 55 -10.33 12.04 -4.34
C GLN A 55 -11.34 11.34 -5.24
N ILE A 56 -12.45 11.99 -5.59
CA ILE A 56 -13.43 11.49 -6.57
C ILE A 56 -12.78 11.32 -7.95
N ALA A 57 -12.00 12.30 -8.41
CA ALA A 57 -11.30 12.20 -9.69
C ALA A 57 -10.32 11.01 -9.71
N TYR A 58 -9.51 10.82 -8.67
CA TYR A 58 -8.61 9.67 -8.54
C TYR A 58 -9.37 8.35 -8.46
N ALA A 59 -10.48 8.29 -7.72
CA ALA A 59 -11.32 7.10 -7.65
C ALA A 59 -11.89 6.74 -9.03
N LEU A 60 -12.39 7.71 -9.79
CA LEU A 60 -12.90 7.50 -11.14
C LEU A 60 -11.80 7.02 -12.09
N ILE A 61 -10.63 7.65 -12.07
CA ILE A 61 -9.47 7.21 -12.87
C ILE A 61 -9.09 5.77 -12.49
N GLY A 62 -9.03 5.47 -11.20
CA GLY A 62 -8.73 4.12 -10.67
C GLY A 62 -9.73 3.08 -11.15
N LEU A 63 -11.04 3.38 -11.12
CA LEU A 63 -12.09 2.48 -11.61
C LEU A 63 -12.01 2.27 -13.13
N ILE A 64 -11.68 3.30 -13.90
CA ILE A 64 -11.46 3.19 -15.35
C ILE A 64 -10.25 2.29 -15.64
N VAL A 65 -9.13 2.50 -14.93
CA VAL A 65 -7.92 1.68 -15.07
C VAL A 65 -8.20 0.23 -14.67
N MET A 66 -8.93 0.01 -13.57
CA MET A 66 -9.38 -1.32 -13.14
C MET A 66 -10.23 -2.00 -14.23
N ALA A 67 -11.22 -1.30 -14.79
CA ALA A 67 -12.07 -1.83 -15.85
C ALA A 67 -11.27 -2.12 -17.13
N ALA A 68 -10.30 -1.29 -17.49
CA ALA A 68 -9.41 -1.54 -18.62
C ALA A 68 -8.51 -2.76 -18.38
N MET A 69 -7.85 -2.84 -17.21
CA MET A 69 -6.97 -3.94 -16.84
C MET A 69 -7.70 -5.28 -16.68
N SER A 70 -8.96 -5.27 -16.26
CA SER A 70 -9.80 -6.49 -16.19
C SER A 70 -9.98 -7.19 -17.54
N ARG A 71 -9.80 -6.46 -18.65
CA ARG A 71 -9.90 -6.99 -20.02
C ARG A 71 -8.55 -7.45 -20.58
N VAL A 72 -7.44 -7.11 -19.94
CA VAL A 72 -6.10 -7.48 -20.39
C VAL A 72 -5.81 -8.92 -20.01
N ARG A 73 -5.38 -9.73 -20.98
CA ARG A 73 -5.01 -11.12 -20.72
C ARG A 73 -3.75 -11.17 -19.87
N LEU A 74 -3.78 -11.99 -18.82
CA LEU A 74 -2.64 -12.20 -17.93
C LEU A 74 -1.38 -12.70 -18.66
N SER A 75 -1.53 -13.41 -19.78
CA SER A 75 -0.41 -13.83 -20.63
C SER A 75 0.30 -12.68 -21.32
N THR A 76 -0.41 -11.60 -21.68
CA THR A 76 0.17 -10.38 -22.24
C THR A 76 0.99 -9.67 -21.16
N LEU A 77 0.44 -9.54 -19.95
CA LEU A 77 1.15 -8.96 -18.81
C LEU A 77 2.42 -9.74 -18.47
N ARG A 78 2.37 -11.08 -18.52
CA ARG A 78 3.55 -11.92 -18.32
C ARG A 78 4.69 -11.62 -19.31
N LYS A 79 4.35 -11.40 -20.59
CA LYS A 79 5.34 -11.06 -21.62
C LYS A 79 5.89 -9.64 -21.45
N ALA A 80 5.05 -8.71 -20.99
CA ALA A 80 5.44 -7.33 -20.73
C ALA A 80 6.22 -7.16 -19.40
N ALA A 81 6.11 -8.11 -18.47
CA ALA A 81 6.66 -7.98 -17.11
C ALA A 81 8.14 -7.56 -17.04
N PRO A 82 9.08 -8.10 -17.84
CA PRO A 82 10.48 -7.64 -17.82
C PRO A 82 10.63 -6.17 -18.24
N TRP A 83 9.84 -5.74 -19.23
CA TRP A 83 9.85 -4.36 -19.70
C TRP A 83 9.20 -3.41 -18.69
N LEU A 84 8.10 -3.83 -18.06
CA LEU A 84 7.47 -3.08 -16.97
C LEU A 84 8.42 -2.93 -15.78
N MET A 85 9.14 -3.98 -15.42
CA MET A 85 10.15 -3.95 -14.36
C MET A 85 11.30 -2.99 -14.69
N ALA A 86 11.85 -3.06 -15.91
CA ALA A 86 12.90 -2.16 -16.35
C ALA A 86 12.43 -0.69 -16.35
N ALA A 87 11.21 -0.44 -16.85
CA ALA A 87 10.60 0.88 -16.83
C ALA A 87 10.36 1.39 -15.40
N SER A 88 9.91 0.53 -14.47
CA SER A 88 9.71 0.93 -13.07
C SER A 88 11.01 1.25 -12.35
N ILE A 89 12.08 0.49 -12.61
CA ILE A 89 13.41 0.81 -12.08
C ILE A 89 13.89 2.15 -12.62
N LEU A 90 13.72 2.40 -13.93
CA LEU A 90 14.05 3.69 -14.52
C LEU A 90 13.26 4.83 -13.87
N MET A 91 11.96 4.64 -13.63
CA MET A 91 11.13 5.64 -12.93
C MET A 91 11.61 5.92 -11.50
N LEU A 92 11.98 4.88 -10.73
CA LEU A 92 12.55 5.03 -9.38
C LEU A 92 13.91 5.76 -9.42
N ILE A 93 14.72 5.56 -10.45
CA ILE A 93 15.96 6.35 -10.62
C ILE A 93 15.64 7.79 -10.98
N LEU A 94 14.70 8.01 -11.90
CA LEU A 94 14.33 9.34 -12.39
C LEU A 94 13.71 10.21 -11.31
N VAL A 95 12.96 9.65 -10.36
CA VAL A 95 12.34 10.43 -9.28
C VAL A 95 13.36 10.97 -8.27
N LEU A 96 14.54 10.36 -8.18
CA LEU A 96 15.65 10.85 -7.37
C LEU A 96 16.37 12.05 -8.01
N VAL A 97 16.23 12.25 -9.33
CA VAL A 97 16.91 13.33 -10.06
C VAL A 97 16.28 14.68 -9.71
N PRO A 98 17.09 15.66 -9.21
CA PRO A 98 16.61 17.02 -8.97
C PRO A 98 16.01 17.64 -10.24
N GLY A 99 14.81 18.21 -10.12
CA GLY A 99 14.10 18.85 -11.24
C GLY A 99 13.10 17.95 -11.96
N ILE A 100 13.22 16.62 -11.84
CA ILE A 100 12.21 15.67 -12.35
C ILE A 100 11.28 15.21 -11.22
N GLY A 101 11.87 14.77 -10.10
CA GLY A 101 11.11 14.41 -8.91
C GLY A 101 10.61 15.62 -8.13
N HIS A 102 9.35 15.58 -7.70
CA HIS A 102 8.78 16.56 -6.80
C HIS A 102 9.10 16.19 -5.34
N GLY A 103 9.72 17.12 -4.62
CA GLY A 103 10.00 16.97 -3.20
C GLY A 103 8.82 17.40 -2.33
N ALA A 104 8.39 16.54 -1.42
CA ALA A 104 7.43 16.83 -0.37
C ALA A 104 7.93 16.24 0.96
N ASN A 105 7.76 16.96 2.08
CA ASN A 105 8.15 16.51 3.42
C ASN A 105 9.60 15.97 3.52
N GLY A 106 10.54 16.62 2.83
CA GLY A 106 11.96 16.23 2.83
C GLY A 106 12.32 15.02 1.95
N ALA A 107 11.36 14.45 1.20
CA ALA A 107 11.60 13.31 0.32
C ALA A 107 11.13 13.57 -1.12
N ARG A 108 11.87 13.07 -2.11
CA ARG A 108 11.50 13.13 -3.54
C ARG A 108 10.95 11.79 -3.98
N ARG A 109 9.62 11.68 -3.99
CA ARG A 109 8.89 10.41 -4.23
C ARG A 109 7.84 10.49 -5.33
N TRP A 110 7.54 11.69 -5.81
CA TRP A 110 6.36 11.92 -6.64
C TRP A 110 6.74 12.54 -7.97
N PHE A 111 6.18 12.04 -9.06
CA PHE A 111 6.11 12.79 -10.30
C PHE A 111 4.85 13.63 -10.29
N ARG A 112 5.01 14.94 -10.46
CA ARG A 112 3.88 15.88 -10.58
C ARG A 112 3.62 16.16 -12.05
N ILE A 113 2.60 15.52 -12.60
CA ILE A 113 2.14 15.73 -13.98
C ILE A 113 0.90 16.60 -13.89
N TRP A 114 1.06 17.90 -14.14
CA TRP A 114 -0.01 18.90 -13.98
C TRP A 114 -0.57 18.92 -12.55
N ARG A 115 -1.81 18.43 -12.37
CA ARG A 115 -2.51 18.32 -11.09
C ARG A 115 -2.52 16.91 -10.52
N LEU A 116 -1.96 15.94 -11.24
CA LEU A 116 -1.89 14.55 -10.80
C LEU A 116 -0.50 14.24 -10.27
N SER A 117 -0.46 13.48 -9.18
CA SER A 117 0.76 13.00 -8.55
C SER A 117 0.81 11.48 -8.69
N VAL A 118 1.90 10.95 -9.26
CA VAL A 118 2.12 9.52 -9.43
C VAL A 118 3.36 9.12 -8.65
N GLN A 119 3.21 8.12 -7.78
CA GLN A 119 4.34 7.57 -7.02
C GLN A 119 4.93 6.38 -7.78
N PRO A 120 6.22 6.42 -8.19
CA PRO A 120 6.85 5.34 -8.94
C PRO A 120 6.91 4.01 -8.18
N SER A 121 7.01 4.06 -6.85
CA SER A 121 7.04 2.87 -5.99
C SER A 121 5.77 2.03 -6.09
N GLU A 122 4.61 2.65 -6.31
CA GLU A 122 3.33 1.94 -6.53
C GLU A 122 3.36 1.13 -7.84
N ILE A 123 3.92 1.71 -8.91
CA ILE A 123 4.09 1.03 -10.19
C ILE A 123 5.14 -0.09 -10.05
N ALA A 124 6.23 0.17 -9.32
CA ALA A 124 7.29 -0.80 -9.09
C ALA A 124 6.81 -2.04 -8.33
N LYS A 125 5.91 -1.89 -7.34
CA LYS A 125 5.28 -3.04 -6.66
C LYS A 125 4.60 -3.97 -7.65
N ILE A 126 3.71 -3.43 -8.49
CA ILE A 126 2.95 -4.21 -9.47
C ILE A 126 3.89 -4.85 -10.49
N ALA A 127 4.86 -4.10 -11.02
CA ALA A 127 5.83 -4.60 -11.98
C ALA A 127 6.70 -5.73 -11.40
N LEU A 128 7.14 -5.58 -10.14
CA LEU A 128 7.92 -6.57 -9.43
C LEU A 128 7.12 -7.85 -9.18
N VAL A 129 5.84 -7.76 -8.79
CA VAL A 129 4.96 -8.94 -8.65
C VAL A 129 4.84 -9.68 -9.98
N LEU A 130 4.54 -8.97 -11.08
CA LEU A 130 4.41 -9.58 -12.40
C LEU A 130 5.72 -10.25 -12.86
N TYR A 131 6.86 -9.63 -12.57
CA TYR A 131 8.19 -10.12 -12.93
C TYR A 131 8.60 -11.34 -12.09
N LEU A 132 8.52 -11.24 -10.76
CA LEU A 132 8.86 -12.31 -9.83
C LEU A 132 7.96 -13.53 -10.02
N ALA A 133 6.65 -13.34 -10.21
CA ALA A 133 5.74 -14.45 -10.52
C ALA A 133 6.19 -15.19 -11.80
N GLY A 134 6.74 -14.47 -12.78
CA GLY A 134 7.24 -15.03 -14.04
C GLY A 134 8.44 -15.95 -13.83
N PHE A 135 9.35 -15.58 -12.94
CA PHE A 135 10.50 -16.38 -12.53
C PHE A 135 10.10 -17.56 -11.63
N LEU A 136 9.33 -17.28 -10.58
CA LEU A 136 8.95 -18.27 -9.57
C LEU A 136 8.00 -19.36 -10.11
N SER A 137 7.27 -19.07 -11.19
CA SER A 137 6.42 -20.06 -11.88
C SER A 137 7.18 -21.04 -12.78
N GLN A 138 8.51 -20.96 -12.89
CA GLN A 138 9.33 -21.88 -13.71
C GLN A 138 9.51 -23.29 -13.11
N GLY A 139 9.04 -23.51 -11.87
CA GLY A 139 9.03 -24.82 -11.22
C GLY A 139 10.13 -25.02 -10.18
N LYS A 140 9.91 -26.01 -9.30
CA LYS A 140 10.74 -26.24 -8.10
C LYS A 140 12.21 -26.50 -8.40
N SER A 141 12.55 -27.15 -9.51
CA SER A 141 13.93 -27.45 -9.90
C SER A 141 14.77 -26.18 -10.12
N VAL A 142 14.15 -25.10 -10.60
CA VAL A 142 14.79 -23.80 -10.80
C VAL A 142 14.82 -23.00 -9.50
N VAL A 143 13.71 -22.98 -8.78
CA VAL A 143 13.55 -22.18 -7.55
C VAL A 143 14.42 -22.72 -6.41
N HIS A 144 14.57 -24.03 -6.27
CA HIS A 144 15.32 -24.65 -5.15
C HIS A 144 16.84 -24.63 -5.32
N ARG A 145 17.34 -24.35 -6.52
CA ARG A 145 18.77 -24.27 -6.82
C ARG A 145 19.17 -22.80 -6.97
N ILE A 146 19.72 -22.22 -5.90
CA ILE A 146 20.32 -20.89 -5.97
C ILE A 146 21.51 -20.96 -6.93
N GLY A 147 21.56 -20.04 -7.88
CA GLY A 147 22.57 -19.99 -8.93
C GLY A 147 22.34 -18.79 -9.84
N VAL A 148 22.97 -18.79 -11.02
CA VAL A 148 22.94 -17.65 -11.97
C VAL A 148 21.53 -17.16 -12.30
N ARG A 149 20.55 -18.07 -12.34
CA ARG A 149 19.14 -17.73 -12.62
C ARG A 149 18.48 -16.84 -11.56
N TRP A 150 18.99 -16.83 -10.33
CA TRP A 150 18.52 -15.96 -9.25
C TRP A 150 19.12 -14.56 -9.28
N ILE A 151 20.17 -14.33 -10.06
CA ILE A 151 20.85 -13.02 -10.10
C ILE A 151 19.89 -11.94 -10.59
N LEU A 152 19.24 -12.12 -11.74
CA LEU A 152 18.34 -11.10 -12.30
C LEU A 152 17.11 -10.83 -11.40
N PRO A 153 16.36 -11.84 -10.91
CA PRO A 153 15.26 -11.62 -9.96
C PRO A 153 15.71 -11.01 -8.63
N GLY A 154 16.86 -11.43 -8.11
CA GLY A 154 17.43 -10.91 -6.87
C GLY A 154 17.86 -9.45 -7.00
N VAL A 155 18.52 -9.10 -8.10
CA VAL A 155 18.89 -7.72 -8.42
C VAL A 155 17.66 -6.86 -8.64
N ALA A 156 16.64 -7.35 -9.35
CA ALA A 156 15.39 -6.61 -9.55
C ALA A 156 14.71 -6.29 -8.21
N ALA A 157 14.49 -7.29 -7.35
CA ALA A 157 13.87 -7.09 -6.05
C ALA A 157 14.74 -6.22 -5.13
N GLY A 158 16.04 -6.49 -5.05
CA GLY A 158 16.99 -5.74 -4.24
C GLY A 158 17.11 -4.27 -4.68
N ALA A 159 17.17 -4.01 -5.98
CA ALA A 159 17.21 -2.67 -6.54
C ALA A 159 15.92 -1.90 -6.25
N THR A 160 14.74 -2.54 -6.39
CA THR A 160 13.47 -1.90 -6.02
C THR A 160 13.46 -1.48 -4.56
N VAL A 161 13.79 -2.38 -3.63
CA VAL A 161 13.82 -2.08 -2.20
C VAL A 161 14.86 -0.99 -1.90
N LEU A 162 16.06 -1.10 -2.46
CA LEU A 162 17.15 -0.15 -2.22
C LEU A 162 16.81 1.26 -2.73
N LEU A 163 16.28 1.38 -3.95
CA LEU A 163 15.91 2.68 -4.51
C LEU A 163 14.81 3.35 -3.68
N ILE A 164 13.81 2.59 -3.23
CA ILE A 164 12.74 3.11 -2.36
C ILE A 164 13.29 3.54 -0.99
N LEU A 165 14.29 2.83 -0.45
CA LEU A 165 14.99 3.26 0.78
C LEU A 165 15.80 4.54 0.59
N ILE A 166 16.37 4.76 -0.61
CA ILE A 166 17.06 6.00 -0.99
C ILE A 166 16.08 7.16 -1.16
N GLU A 167 14.80 6.90 -1.43
CA GLU A 167 13.69 7.88 -1.42
C GLU A 167 13.18 8.25 -0.01
N PRO A 168 13.98 8.07 1.04
CA PRO A 168 13.58 7.81 2.43
C PRO A 168 12.25 7.07 2.74
N ASP A 169 11.71 6.20 1.88
CA ASP A 169 10.39 5.57 2.11
C ASP A 169 10.49 4.18 2.74
N MET A 170 10.71 4.14 4.06
CA MET A 170 10.85 2.86 4.78
C MET A 170 9.57 2.03 4.81
N GLY A 171 8.40 2.67 4.91
CA GLY A 171 7.12 1.96 4.95
C GLY A 171 6.88 1.18 3.67
N THR A 172 7.10 1.83 2.53
CA THR A 172 6.95 1.19 1.22
C THR A 172 8.02 0.13 0.97
N ALA A 173 9.28 0.39 1.36
CA ALA A 173 10.34 -0.60 1.25
C ALA A 173 10.05 -1.87 2.07
N PHE A 174 9.53 -1.71 3.29
CA PHE A 174 9.11 -2.82 4.14
C PHE A 174 7.93 -3.60 3.54
N ALA A 175 6.92 -2.90 3.01
CA ALA A 175 5.79 -3.53 2.33
C ALA A 175 6.24 -4.34 1.10
N VAL A 176 7.13 -3.79 0.26
CA VAL A 176 7.71 -4.47 -0.90
C VAL A 176 8.51 -5.71 -0.47
N ALA A 177 9.27 -5.61 0.63
CA ALA A 177 10.01 -6.74 1.16
C ALA A 177 9.07 -7.85 1.64
N LEU A 178 8.01 -7.50 2.40
CA LEU A 178 7.01 -8.45 2.88
C LEU A 178 6.25 -9.12 1.73
N MET A 179 5.90 -8.35 0.70
CA MET A 179 5.32 -8.84 -0.54
C MET A 179 6.25 -9.86 -1.22
N CYS A 180 7.55 -9.55 -1.35
CA CYS A 180 8.55 -10.51 -1.85
C CYS A 180 8.58 -11.79 -1.00
N PHE A 181 8.55 -11.67 0.33
CA PHE A 181 8.49 -12.83 1.24
C PHE A 181 7.25 -13.69 1.02
N ALA A 182 6.07 -13.07 0.91
CA ALA A 182 4.82 -13.76 0.65
C ALA A 182 4.88 -14.54 -0.68
N MET A 183 5.42 -13.92 -1.73
CA MET A 183 5.60 -14.57 -3.04
C MET A 183 6.59 -15.74 -3.00
N LEU A 184 7.74 -15.59 -2.32
CA LEU A 184 8.73 -16.65 -2.14
C LEU A 184 8.14 -17.83 -1.36
N PHE A 185 7.38 -17.54 -0.31
CA PHE A 185 6.66 -18.53 0.47
C PHE A 185 5.61 -19.27 -0.38
N GLY A 186 4.77 -18.53 -1.11
CA GLY A 186 3.77 -19.09 -2.01
C GLY A 186 4.36 -19.93 -3.15
N ALA A 187 5.55 -19.57 -3.65
CA ALA A 187 6.28 -20.34 -4.65
C ALA A 187 6.90 -21.63 -4.11
N GLY A 188 6.92 -21.82 -2.78
CA GLY A 188 7.48 -23.00 -2.14
C GLY A 188 9.01 -23.02 -2.14
N VAL A 189 9.65 -21.85 -2.03
CA VAL A 189 11.10 -21.72 -1.77
C VAL A 189 11.45 -22.44 -0.46
N LYS A 190 12.67 -22.96 -0.31
CA LYS A 190 13.05 -23.71 0.90
C LYS A 190 12.93 -22.81 2.12
N LYS A 191 12.29 -23.30 3.20
CA LYS A 191 12.04 -22.53 4.44
C LYS A 191 13.31 -21.89 5.01
N TRP A 192 14.44 -22.58 4.95
CA TRP A 192 15.72 -22.03 5.43
C TRP A 192 16.22 -20.84 4.58
N GLN A 193 15.96 -20.82 3.27
CA GLN A 193 16.34 -19.70 2.38
C GLN A 193 15.49 -18.47 2.69
N ILE A 194 14.20 -18.68 2.95
CA ILE A 194 13.29 -17.63 3.39
C ILE A 194 13.71 -17.11 4.76
N ALA A 195 14.02 -18.00 5.72
CA ALA A 195 14.49 -17.61 7.04
C ALA A 195 15.83 -16.84 6.99
N ALA A 196 16.78 -17.28 6.15
CA ALA A 196 18.05 -16.60 5.96
C ALA A 196 17.87 -15.19 5.36
N LEU A 197 17.00 -15.06 4.35
CA LEU A 197 16.66 -13.75 3.78
C LEU A 197 15.95 -12.85 4.79
N GLY A 198 15.05 -13.43 5.60
CA GLY A 198 14.36 -12.75 6.70
C GLY A 198 15.33 -12.22 7.76
N ALA A 199 16.28 -13.06 8.18
CA ALA A 199 17.33 -12.67 9.11
C ALA A 199 18.22 -11.56 8.54
N LEU A 200 18.62 -11.67 7.27
CA LEU A 200 19.41 -10.64 6.60
C LEU A 200 18.64 -9.31 6.50
N GLY A 201 17.35 -9.36 6.14
CA GLY A 201 16.49 -8.19 6.09
C GLY A 201 16.29 -7.53 7.46
N ALA A 202 16.09 -8.34 8.51
CA ALA A 202 15.99 -7.85 9.88
C ALA A 202 17.30 -7.20 10.36
N LEU A 203 18.46 -7.80 10.05
CA LEU A 203 19.76 -7.21 10.34
C LEU A 203 19.97 -5.88 9.60
N ALA A 204 19.62 -5.81 8.32
CA ALA A 204 19.70 -4.58 7.53
C ALA A 204 18.78 -3.48 8.08
N ALA A 205 17.53 -3.83 8.44
CA ALA A 205 16.59 -2.91 9.06
C ALA A 205 17.10 -2.42 10.43
N TRP A 206 17.64 -3.31 11.25
CA TRP A 206 18.24 -2.97 12.54
C TRP A 206 19.44 -2.03 12.38
N ALA A 207 20.35 -2.33 11.45
CA ALA A 207 21.48 -1.46 11.14
C ALA A 207 20.99 -0.08 10.66
N ALA A 208 19.98 -0.03 9.80
CA ALA A 208 19.39 1.22 9.32
C ALA A 208 18.79 2.05 10.48
N VAL A 209 18.17 1.41 11.47
CA VAL A 209 17.65 2.10 12.67
C VAL A 209 18.79 2.68 13.52
N LEU A 210 19.90 1.96 13.69
CA LEU A 210 21.04 2.43 14.49
C LEU A 210 21.81 3.58 13.83
N LEU A 211 21.86 3.62 12.50
CA LEU A 211 22.60 4.63 11.75
C LEU A 211 21.93 6.02 11.76
N GLU A 212 20.62 6.08 11.98
CA GLU A 212 19.85 7.32 11.88
C GLU A 212 19.20 7.67 13.24
N PRO A 213 19.67 8.70 13.97
CA PRO A 213 19.15 9.05 15.30
C PRO A 213 17.63 9.26 15.33
N TYR A 214 17.09 9.89 14.28
CA TYR A 214 15.65 10.12 14.13
C TYR A 214 14.81 8.83 14.12
N ARG A 215 15.34 7.73 13.57
CA ARG A 215 14.62 6.43 13.55
C ARG A 215 14.51 5.84 14.95
N MET A 216 15.56 5.99 15.75
CA MET A 216 15.53 5.57 17.15
C MET A 216 14.55 6.41 17.97
N GLU A 217 14.45 7.70 17.68
CA GLU A 217 13.50 8.60 18.34
C GLU A 217 12.05 8.18 18.09
N ARG A 218 11.69 7.88 16.83
CA ARG A 218 10.36 7.31 16.52
C ARG A 218 10.02 6.06 17.30
N ILE A 219 10.98 5.16 17.53
CA ILE A 219 10.75 3.93 18.34
C ILE A 219 10.50 4.30 19.80
N ARG A 220 11.25 5.25 20.36
CA ARG A 220 11.05 5.71 21.75
C ARG A 220 9.71 6.40 21.92
N VAL A 221 9.34 7.27 20.99
CA VAL A 221 8.04 7.95 20.96
C VAL A 221 6.90 6.94 20.80
N TRP A 222 7.07 5.88 20.01
CA TRP A 222 6.07 4.82 19.88
C TRP A 222 5.91 4.00 21.17
N LEU A 223 7.00 3.74 21.90
CA LEU A 223 6.96 3.00 23.17
C LEU A 223 6.30 3.78 24.31
N ASP A 224 6.54 5.10 24.37
CA ASP A 224 5.93 5.99 25.36
C ASP A 224 5.51 7.32 24.71
N PRO A 225 4.38 7.35 23.98
CA PRO A 225 3.94 8.55 23.27
C PRO A 225 3.49 9.66 24.21
N TRP A 226 3.02 9.30 25.41
CA TRP A 226 2.52 10.25 26.42
C TRP A 226 3.62 11.11 27.00
N LYS A 227 4.85 10.59 27.11
CA LYS A 227 6.02 11.36 27.52
C LYS A 227 6.36 12.49 26.53
N TYR A 228 6.11 12.28 25.24
CA TYR A 228 6.41 13.22 24.15
C TYR A 228 5.15 13.91 23.60
N ARG A 229 4.09 14.02 24.41
CA ARG A 229 2.76 14.44 23.96
C ARG A 229 2.68 15.82 23.31
N TYR A 230 3.67 16.69 23.54
CA TYR A 230 3.69 18.06 22.99
C TYR A 230 4.61 18.22 21.78
N ASP A 231 5.44 17.22 21.49
CA ASP A 231 6.45 17.24 20.44
C ASP A 231 6.15 16.14 19.41
N GLU A 232 7.09 15.20 19.22
CA GLU A 232 6.98 14.11 18.23
C GLU A 232 5.81 13.15 18.50
N GLY A 233 5.37 13.03 19.76
CA GLY A 233 4.26 12.16 20.15
C GLY A 233 2.88 12.79 19.94
N TYR A 234 2.81 14.09 19.62
CA TYR A 234 1.56 14.84 19.55
C TYR A 234 0.52 14.19 18.63
N GLN A 235 0.92 13.83 17.41
CA GLN A 235 0.02 13.20 16.43
C GLN A 235 -0.49 11.82 16.88
N ILE A 236 0.35 11.02 17.55
CA ILE A 236 -0.01 9.68 18.05
C ILE A 236 -0.94 9.80 19.26
N VAL A 237 -0.65 10.72 20.18
CA VAL A 237 -1.49 10.93 21.37
C VAL A 237 -2.88 11.40 20.97
N HIS A 238 -2.99 12.38 20.07
CA HIS A 238 -4.28 12.87 19.61
C HIS A 238 -5.09 11.82 18.85
N SER A 239 -4.44 10.92 18.08
CA SER A 239 -5.15 9.82 17.44
C SER A 239 -5.67 8.78 18.44
N LEU A 240 -4.94 8.51 19.52
CA LEU A 240 -5.41 7.66 20.62
C LEU A 240 -6.57 8.30 21.39
N ILE A 241 -6.52 9.61 21.65
CA ILE A 241 -7.60 10.36 22.30
C ILE A 241 -8.87 10.34 21.43
N ALA A 242 -8.73 10.54 20.11
CA ALA A 242 -9.84 10.48 19.16
C ALA A 242 -10.56 9.12 19.23
N LEU A 243 -9.81 8.03 19.15
CA LEU A 243 -10.34 6.67 19.28
C LEU A 243 -10.99 6.42 20.65
N GLY A 244 -10.40 6.93 21.73
CA GLY A 244 -10.94 6.81 23.07
C GLY A 244 -12.26 7.56 23.27
N THR A 245 -12.38 8.74 22.66
CA THR A 245 -13.55 9.63 22.82
C THR A 245 -14.78 9.12 22.07
N GLY A 246 -14.59 8.43 20.94
CA GLY A 246 -15.69 7.88 20.15
C GLY A 246 -16.46 6.74 20.82
N GLY A 247 -15.89 6.06 21.81
CA GLY A 247 -16.55 4.96 22.50
C GLY A 247 -17.08 3.87 21.55
N LEU A 248 -18.26 3.30 21.85
CA LEU A 248 -18.83 2.22 21.04
C LEU A 248 -19.56 2.70 19.77
N ALA A 249 -20.26 3.82 19.86
CA ALA A 249 -21.20 4.30 18.83
C ALA A 249 -20.78 5.61 18.14
N GLY A 250 -19.70 6.24 18.60
CA GLY A 250 -19.20 7.50 18.07
C GLY A 250 -19.84 8.71 18.75
N VAL A 251 -19.21 9.87 18.57
CA VAL A 251 -19.76 11.16 19.03
C VAL A 251 -20.76 11.77 18.06
N GLY A 252 -20.84 11.26 16.82
CA GLY A 252 -21.67 11.80 15.75
C GLY A 252 -20.83 12.16 14.51
N LEU A 253 -21.45 12.03 13.33
CA LEU A 253 -20.80 12.35 12.05
C LEU A 253 -20.48 13.84 11.97
N CYS A 254 -19.26 14.17 11.54
CA CYS A 254 -18.71 15.51 11.48
C CYS A 254 -18.55 16.22 12.84
N GLU A 255 -18.89 15.59 13.96
CA GLU A 255 -18.80 16.16 15.33
C GLU A 255 -17.45 15.87 16.01
N GLY A 256 -16.55 15.15 15.34
CA GLY A 256 -15.20 14.86 15.83
C GLY A 256 -14.37 16.14 15.98
N ARG A 257 -13.78 16.33 17.16
CA ARG A 257 -13.01 17.53 17.50
C ARG A 257 -11.51 17.30 17.34
N GLU A 258 -11.03 16.07 17.53
CA GLU A 258 -9.60 15.76 17.48
C GLU A 258 -9.00 15.93 16.08
N LYS A 259 -9.82 15.84 15.02
CA LYS A 259 -9.39 16.15 13.64
C LYS A 259 -8.88 17.59 13.44
N MET A 260 -9.28 18.52 14.30
CA MET A 260 -8.80 19.91 14.28
C MET A 260 -7.41 20.06 14.90
N PHE A 261 -7.11 19.26 15.91
CA PHE A 261 -5.84 19.29 16.63
C PHE A 261 -4.79 18.40 15.96
N THR A 262 -5.20 17.34 15.28
CA THR A 262 -4.26 16.37 14.69
C THR A 262 -3.63 16.91 13.39
N PRO A 263 -2.29 17.03 13.30
CA PRO A 263 -1.63 17.29 12.03
C PRO A 263 -1.96 16.16 11.04
N GLU A 264 -2.20 16.50 9.78
CA GLU A 264 -2.42 15.49 8.73
C GLU A 264 -3.60 14.52 9.00
N ALA A 265 -4.68 15.02 9.64
CA ALA A 265 -5.88 14.24 9.96
C ALA A 265 -6.56 13.55 8.76
N HIS A 266 -6.36 14.10 7.56
CA HIS A 266 -6.98 13.65 6.31
C HIS A 266 -6.15 12.59 5.55
N THR A 267 -4.94 12.28 6.03
CA THR A 267 -4.05 11.29 5.43
C THR A 267 -3.73 10.20 6.45
N ASP A 268 -2.86 10.49 7.41
CA ASP A 268 -2.26 9.48 8.28
C ASP A 268 -3.17 9.08 9.44
N MET A 269 -4.12 9.94 9.84
CA MET A 269 -5.00 9.74 11.01
C MET A 269 -6.49 9.61 10.66
N ILE A 270 -6.80 9.34 9.40
CA ILE A 270 -8.19 9.26 8.91
C ILE A 270 -9.02 8.18 9.62
N PHE A 271 -8.39 7.08 10.03
CA PHE A 271 -9.03 6.02 10.80
C PHE A 271 -9.34 6.42 12.24
N ALA A 272 -8.52 7.28 12.84
CA ALA A 272 -8.75 7.80 14.18
C ALA A 272 -9.97 8.74 14.20
N THR A 273 -10.09 9.60 13.19
CA THR A 273 -11.28 10.43 12.97
C THR A 273 -12.54 9.58 12.81
N LEU A 274 -12.48 8.51 11.99
CA LEU A 274 -13.61 7.58 11.85
C LEU A 274 -14.02 6.98 13.21
N GLY A 275 -13.05 6.57 14.04
CA GLY A 275 -13.34 5.97 15.33
C GLY A 275 -13.91 6.96 16.34
N GLU A 276 -13.49 8.22 16.30
CA GLU A 276 -14.10 9.30 17.10
C GLU A 276 -15.58 9.49 16.71
N GLU A 277 -15.86 9.64 15.42
CA GLU A 277 -17.19 10.03 14.94
C GLU A 277 -18.20 8.90 14.87
N CYS A 278 -17.76 7.71 14.45
CA CYS A 278 -18.62 6.55 14.18
C CYS A 278 -18.49 5.44 15.22
N GLY A 279 -17.49 5.52 16.11
CA GLY A 279 -17.28 4.57 17.19
C GLY A 279 -16.72 3.21 16.75
N LEU A 280 -16.51 2.37 17.77
CA LEU A 280 -15.91 1.05 17.61
C LEU A 280 -16.62 0.14 16.61
N PHE A 281 -17.96 0.12 16.57
CA PHE A 281 -18.69 -0.81 15.70
C PHE A 281 -18.44 -0.56 14.21
N VAL A 282 -18.37 0.70 13.81
CA VAL A 282 -18.09 1.07 12.41
C VAL A 282 -16.63 0.79 12.07
N CYS A 283 -15.69 1.07 12.99
CA CYS A 283 -14.29 0.68 12.84
C CYS A 283 -14.12 -0.83 12.63
N LEU A 284 -14.78 -1.66 13.45
CA LEU A 284 -14.76 -3.12 13.31
C LEU A 284 -15.40 -3.57 12.00
N GLY A 285 -16.49 -2.93 11.57
CA GLY A 285 -17.10 -3.17 10.27
C GLY A 285 -16.14 -2.90 9.11
N LEU A 286 -15.42 -1.78 9.15
CA LEU A 286 -14.42 -1.43 8.14
C LEU A 286 -13.24 -2.41 8.14
N LEU A 287 -12.71 -2.78 9.31
CA LEU A 287 -11.65 -3.78 9.43
C LEU A 287 -12.10 -5.15 8.91
N THR A 288 -13.34 -5.54 9.19
CA THR A 288 -13.94 -6.77 8.65
C THR A 288 -14.04 -6.73 7.13
N LEU A 289 -14.38 -5.58 6.56
CA LEU A 289 -14.44 -5.38 5.11
C LEU A 289 -13.06 -5.53 4.45
N PHE A 290 -12.02 -4.95 5.04
CA PHE A 290 -10.63 -5.15 4.61
C PHE A 290 -10.20 -6.63 4.73
N ALA A 291 -10.48 -7.27 5.87
CA ALA A 291 -10.16 -8.68 6.07
C ALA A 291 -10.87 -9.58 5.07
N PHE A 292 -12.14 -9.29 4.75
CA PHE A 292 -12.91 -10.00 3.74
C PHE A 292 -12.33 -9.78 2.33
N PHE A 293 -11.91 -8.56 1.98
CA PHE A 293 -11.23 -8.28 0.71
C PHE A 293 -9.94 -9.09 0.56
N VAL A 294 -9.09 -9.11 1.61
CA VAL A 294 -7.85 -9.90 1.64
C VAL A 294 -8.16 -11.39 1.52
N TYR A 295 -9.11 -11.91 2.30
CA TYR A 295 -9.54 -13.31 2.22
C TYR A 295 -9.98 -13.69 0.81
N LYS A 296 -10.78 -12.85 0.16
CA LYS A 296 -11.23 -13.07 -1.22
C LYS A 296 -10.10 -13.01 -2.23
N GLY A 297 -9.10 -12.14 -2.03
CA GLY A 297 -7.87 -12.12 -2.82
C GLY A 297 -7.08 -13.44 -2.73
N LEU A 298 -6.92 -13.96 -1.51
CA LEU A 298 -6.28 -15.26 -1.26
C LEU A 298 -7.10 -16.44 -1.82
N ASP A 299 -8.42 -16.39 -1.73
CA ASP A 299 -9.33 -17.37 -2.35
C ASP A 299 -9.23 -17.35 -3.88
N VAL A 300 -9.08 -16.17 -4.51
CA VAL A 300 -8.78 -16.07 -5.94
C VAL A 300 -7.42 -16.67 -6.27
N ALA A 301 -6.39 -16.40 -5.46
CA ALA A 301 -5.07 -17.01 -5.64
C ALA A 301 -5.16 -18.55 -5.56
N GLY A 302 -5.83 -19.10 -4.54
CA GLY A 302 -6.01 -20.54 -4.36
C GLY A 302 -6.81 -21.24 -5.46
N ARG A 303 -7.76 -20.53 -6.09
CA ARG A 303 -8.58 -21.04 -7.21
C ARG A 303 -7.90 -20.89 -8.58
N ALA A 304 -6.79 -20.17 -8.69
CA ALA A 304 -6.09 -19.96 -9.95
C ALA A 304 -5.54 -21.28 -10.51
N THR A 305 -5.81 -21.55 -11.79
CA THR A 305 -5.41 -22.80 -12.45
C THR A 305 -3.93 -22.82 -12.84
N ASN A 306 -3.29 -21.66 -12.98
CA ASN A 306 -1.89 -21.51 -13.35
C ASN A 306 -1.05 -20.98 -12.18
N VAL A 307 0.17 -21.53 -12.03
CA VAL A 307 1.10 -21.09 -10.97
C VAL A 307 1.42 -19.59 -11.09
N TYR A 308 1.55 -19.08 -12.32
CA TYR A 308 1.77 -17.65 -12.54
C TYR A 308 0.62 -16.79 -11.99
N GLY A 309 -0.64 -17.13 -12.28
CA GLY A 309 -1.79 -16.36 -11.80
C GLY A 309 -2.02 -16.51 -10.30
N ASN A 310 -1.74 -17.69 -9.74
CA ASN A 310 -1.72 -17.89 -8.29
C ASN A 310 -0.73 -16.93 -7.60
N LEU A 311 0.51 -16.86 -8.10
CA LEU A 311 1.55 -15.99 -7.52
C LEU A 311 1.28 -14.50 -7.76
N VAL A 312 0.72 -14.11 -8.91
CA VAL A 312 0.33 -12.71 -9.16
C VAL A 312 -0.80 -12.30 -8.21
N ALA A 313 -1.85 -13.12 -8.06
CA ALA A 313 -2.94 -12.83 -7.13
C ALA A 313 -2.46 -12.78 -5.68
N LEU A 314 -1.58 -13.70 -5.27
CA LEU A 314 -0.95 -13.68 -3.96
C LEU A 314 -0.15 -12.39 -3.73
N GLY A 315 0.74 -12.03 -4.66
CA GLY A 315 1.59 -10.85 -4.55
C GLY A 315 0.83 -9.51 -4.57
N ILE A 316 -0.32 -9.44 -5.27
CA ILE A 316 -1.18 -8.24 -5.24
C ILE A 316 -1.98 -8.16 -3.92
N THR A 317 -2.26 -9.31 -3.28
CA THR A 317 -3.04 -9.37 -2.03
C THR A 317 -2.19 -9.14 -0.78
N SER A 318 -0.89 -9.49 -0.84
CA SER A 318 0.08 -9.36 0.26
C SER A 318 0.61 -7.95 0.42
#